data_AF-A0A9D1S2E2-F1
#
_entry.id   AF-A0A9D1S2E2-F1
#
_cell.length_a   1.000
_cell.length_b   1.000
_cell.length_c   1.000
_cell.angle_alpha   90.00
_cell.angle_beta   90.00
_cell.angle_gamma   90.00
#
_symmetry.space_group_name_H-M   'P 1'
#
loop_
_entity.id
_entity.type
_entity.pdbx_description
1 polymer ?
#
loop_
_entity_poly.entity_id
_entity_poly.type
_entity_poly.pdbx_seq_one_letter_code
_entity_poly.pdbx_strand_id
1 'polypeptide(L)'
;MKTPTQVQQAKNKVAPSIKAGRILLVATSCLFFLFGAWNIVDFFIRLFVEGGTDWSDPYSIIWMVILPLIGLFMIASGVGGISFVKDRGPFISFTSLAAISSAIVFVIVLLFEIRSLLLSGDIIPINIAYIAQGVVCMAYFAGWMLANNWLD
;
A
#
# COMPACT_ATOMS: atom_id res chain seq x y z
N MET A 1 -40.13 -13.29 -28.06
CA MET A 1 -38.96 -12.56 -28.56
C MET A 1 -38.44 -11.67 -27.45
N LYS A 2 -37.21 -11.89 -26.95
CA LYS A 2 -36.58 -10.96 -25.99
C LYS A 2 -36.10 -9.75 -26.78
N THR A 3 -36.48 -8.55 -26.37
CA THR A 3 -36.02 -7.29 -26.96
C THR A 3 -34.49 -7.22 -26.92
N PRO A 4 -33.82 -6.70 -27.97
CA PRO A 4 -32.36 -6.65 -28.05
C PRO A 4 -31.71 -5.92 -26.86
N THR A 5 -32.46 -5.03 -26.20
CA THR A 5 -32.06 -4.32 -24.97
C THR A 5 -31.78 -5.25 -23.78
N GLN A 6 -32.50 -6.37 -23.66
CA GLN A 6 -32.33 -7.31 -22.53
C GLN A 6 -31.13 -8.24 -22.70
N VAL A 7 -30.68 -8.48 -23.93
CA VAL A 7 -29.47 -9.28 -24.21
C VAL A 7 -28.20 -8.46 -23.92
N GLN A 8 -28.24 -7.13 -24.11
CA GLN A 8 -27.15 -6.22 -23.74
C GLN A 8 -27.07 -5.93 -22.22
N GLN A 9 -28.21 -5.85 -21.51
CA GLN A 9 -28.20 -5.64 -20.05
C GLN A 9 -27.67 -6.83 -19.26
N ALA A 10 -27.77 -8.06 -19.78
CA ALA A 10 -27.15 -9.24 -19.17
C ALA A 10 -25.62 -9.25 -19.34
N LYS A 11 -25.09 -8.55 -20.36
CA LYS A 11 -23.67 -8.52 -20.71
C LYS A 11 -22.85 -7.46 -19.94
N ASN A 12 -23.51 -6.50 -19.29
CA ASN A 12 -22.88 -5.36 -18.59
C ASN A 12 -22.94 -5.43 -17.06
N LYS A 13 -23.25 -6.59 -16.47
CA LYS A 13 -23.15 -6.75 -15.01
C LYS A 13 -21.70 -7.01 -14.63
N VAL A 14 -21.00 -5.94 -14.25
CA VAL A 14 -19.70 -5.99 -13.58
C VAL A 14 -19.76 -7.03 -12.46
N ALA A 15 -18.82 -7.98 -12.47
CA ALA A 15 -18.77 -9.03 -11.47
C ALA A 15 -18.72 -8.43 -10.05
N PRO A 16 -19.45 -8.99 -9.06
CA PRO A 16 -19.42 -8.52 -7.69
C PRO A 16 -18.02 -8.46 -7.08
N SER A 17 -17.13 -9.39 -7.47
CA SER A 17 -15.72 -9.43 -7.07
C SER A 17 -14.94 -8.18 -7.49
N ILE A 18 -15.18 -7.68 -8.70
CA ILE A 18 -14.54 -6.46 -9.23
C ILE A 18 -15.02 -5.22 -8.45
N LYS A 19 -16.32 -5.15 -8.14
CA LYS A 19 -16.87 -4.06 -7.32
C LYS A 19 -16.28 -4.06 -5.91
N ALA A 20 -16.18 -5.23 -5.29
CA ALA A 20 -15.54 -5.40 -3.99
C ALA A 20 -14.05 -4.99 -4.04
N GLY A 21 -13.34 -5.39 -5.10
CA GLY A 21 -11.95 -4.99 -5.34
C GLY A 21 -11.78 -3.47 -5.40
N ARG A 22 -12.65 -2.76 -6.11
CA ARG A 22 -12.61 -1.29 -6.20
C ARG A 22 -12.85 -0.60 -4.86
N ILE A 23 -13.82 -1.08 -4.08
CA ILE A 23 -14.11 -0.53 -2.74
C ILE A 23 -12.89 -0.76 -1.83
N LEU A 24 -12.35 -1.98 -1.85
CA LEU A 24 -11.16 -2.34 -1.06
C LEU A 24 -9.95 -1.49 -1.47
N LEU A 25 -9.73 -1.28 -2.77
CA LEU A 25 -8.66 -0.47 -3.31
C LEU A 25 -8.79 1.00 -2.90
N VAL A 26 -10.00 1.58 -2.93
CA VAL A 26 -10.21 2.96 -2.45
C VAL A 26 -9.94 3.08 -0.95
N ALA A 27 -10.49 2.17 -0.15
CA ALA A 27 -10.31 2.20 1.31
C ALA A 27 -8.82 2.10 1.69
N THR A 28 -8.10 1.16 1.07
CA THR A 28 -6.67 0.96 1.30
C THR A 28 -5.80 2.07 0.70
N SER A 29 -6.23 2.71 -0.39
CA SER A 29 -5.59 3.91 -0.94
C SER A 29 -5.60 5.07 0.05
N CYS A 30 -6.72 5.28 0.74
CA CYS A 30 -6.81 6.28 1.81
C CYS A 30 -5.87 5.95 2.96
N LEU A 31 -5.80 4.67 3.37
CA LEU A 31 -4.86 4.23 4.41
C LEU A 31 -3.41 4.41 3.96
N PHE A 32 -3.07 4.12 2.71
CA PHE A 32 -1.74 4.37 2.17
C PHE A 32 -1.35 5.84 2.19
N PHE A 33 -2.29 6.72 1.86
CA PHE A 33 -2.06 8.16 1.98
C PHE A 33 -1.77 8.56 3.44
N LEU A 34 -2.55 8.06 4.40
CA LEU A 34 -2.39 8.37 5.82
C LEU A 34 -1.07 7.83 6.39
N PHE A 35 -0.71 6.57 6.10
CA PHE A 35 0.57 6.00 6.52
C PHE A 35 1.75 6.70 5.85
N GLY A 36 1.62 7.04 4.57
CA GLY A 36 2.63 7.81 3.86
C GLY A 36 2.85 9.19 4.49
N ALA A 37 1.76 9.93 4.77
CA ALA A 37 1.82 11.21 5.46
C ALA A 37 2.42 11.08 6.87
N TRP A 38 2.06 10.04 7.62
CA TRP A 38 2.64 9.75 8.93
C TRP A 38 4.16 9.55 8.84
N ASN A 39 4.65 8.77 7.87
CA ASN A 39 6.09 8.56 7.66
C ASN A 39 6.84 9.85 7.33
N ILE A 40 6.21 10.78 6.58
CA ILE A 40 6.78 12.11 6.31
C ILE A 40 6.84 12.95 7.60
N VAL A 41 5.78 12.94 8.40
CA VAL A 41 5.74 13.66 9.68
C VAL A 41 6.76 13.10 10.66
N ASP A 42 6.83 11.77 10.83
CA ASP A 42 7.80 11.08 11.68
C ASP A 42 9.24 11.42 11.26
N PHE A 43 9.52 11.44 9.96
CA PHE A 43 10.80 11.89 9.42
C PHE A 43 11.14 13.33 9.87
N PHE A 44 10.21 14.27 9.74
CA PHE A 44 10.44 15.66 10.14
C PHE A 44 10.59 15.83 11.65
N ILE A 45 9.87 15.05 12.46
CA ILE A 45 10.03 15.04 13.93
C ILE A 45 11.45 14.58 14.29
N ARG A 46 11.89 13.44 13.74
CA ARG A 46 13.26 12.92 13.98
C ARG A 46 14.34 13.90 13.53
N LEU A 47 14.12 14.54 12.38
CA LEU A 47 15.08 15.49 11.80
C LEU A 47 15.22 16.76 12.63
N PHE A 48 14.10 17.37 13.03
CA PHE A 48 14.10 18.73 13.59
C PHE A 48 13.89 18.80 15.10
N VAL A 49 13.25 17.81 15.72
CA VAL A 49 12.89 17.83 17.15
C VAL A 49 13.85 16.99 17.97
N GLU A 50 14.27 15.82 17.46
CA GLU A 50 15.14 14.88 18.20
C GLU A 50 16.63 15.21 18.08
N GLY A 51 17.00 16.26 17.33
CA GLY A 51 18.35 16.82 17.37
C GLY A 51 19.40 16.12 16.52
N GLY A 52 18.99 15.28 15.57
CA GLY A 52 19.83 14.86 14.46
C GLY A 52 20.15 13.38 14.42
N THR A 53 20.12 12.86 13.19
CA THR A 53 20.59 11.53 12.84
C THR A 53 22.09 11.43 13.02
N ASP A 54 22.57 10.32 13.59
CA ASP A 54 24.00 10.03 13.63
C ASP A 54 24.50 9.76 12.20
N TRP A 55 25.12 10.78 11.59
CA TRP A 55 25.67 10.70 10.24
C TRP A 55 26.91 9.82 10.14
N SER A 56 27.41 9.27 11.25
CA SER A 56 28.48 8.27 11.25
C SER A 56 27.96 6.84 11.12
N ASP A 57 26.66 6.61 11.38
CA ASP A 57 26.03 5.30 11.25
C ASP A 57 25.34 5.13 9.87
N PRO A 58 25.82 4.20 9.02
CA PRO A 58 25.21 3.92 7.73
C PRO A 58 23.74 3.51 7.84
N TYR A 59 23.34 2.80 8.90
CA TYR A 59 21.94 2.42 9.11
C TYR A 59 21.07 3.65 9.30
N SER A 60 21.49 4.56 10.16
CA SER A 60 20.81 5.82 10.43
C SER A 60 20.67 6.69 9.16
N ILE A 61 21.71 6.77 8.32
CA ILE A 61 21.65 7.47 7.02
C ILE A 61 20.65 6.82 6.06
N ILE A 62 20.71 5.49 5.92
CA ILE A 62 19.81 4.73 5.05
C ILE A 62 18.36 4.98 5.48
N TRP A 63 18.05 4.88 6.77
CA TRP A 63 16.71 5.16 7.28
C TRP A 63 16.28 6.59 7.05
N MET A 64 17.16 7.57 7.25
CA MET A 64 16.85 8.98 7.07
C MET A 64 16.52 9.34 5.60
N VAL A 65 17.15 8.69 4.63
CA VAL A 65 16.89 8.93 3.20
C VAL A 65 15.72 8.07 2.69
N ILE A 66 15.64 6.81 3.10
CA ILE A 66 14.66 5.86 2.57
C ILE A 66 13.27 6.08 3.17
N LEU A 67 13.14 6.38 4.47
CA LEU A 67 11.85 6.56 5.13
C LEU A 67 10.96 7.63 4.47
N PRO A 68 11.46 8.85 4.16
CA PRO A 68 10.65 9.85 3.47
C PRO A 68 10.34 9.45 2.02
N LEU A 69 11.24 8.75 1.33
CA LEU A 69 10.96 8.22 -0.02
C LEU A 69 9.85 7.17 -0.01
N ILE A 70 9.82 6.30 0.99
CA ILE A 70 8.71 5.35 1.21
C ILE A 70 7.42 6.12 1.48
N GLY A 71 7.45 7.16 2.33
CA GLY A 71 6.29 8.01 2.60
C GLY A 71 5.71 8.65 1.34
N LEU A 72 6.57 9.26 0.51
CA LEU A 72 6.18 9.86 -0.78
C LEU A 72 5.63 8.82 -1.75
N PHE A 73 6.26 7.63 -1.82
CA PHE A 73 5.80 6.55 -2.66
C PHE A 73 4.42 6.04 -2.23
N MET A 74 4.17 5.88 -0.94
CA MET A 74 2.85 5.49 -0.41
C MET A 74 1.76 6.54 -0.71
N ILE A 75 2.09 7.83 -0.58
CA ILE A 75 1.18 8.93 -0.96
C ILE A 75 0.85 8.86 -2.44
N ALA A 76 1.87 8.78 -3.31
CA ALA A 76 1.69 8.69 -4.76
C ALA A 76 0.88 7.44 -5.15
N SER A 77 1.11 6.33 -4.46
CA SER A 77 0.39 5.06 -4.65
C SER A 77 -1.07 5.19 -4.24
N GLY A 78 -1.37 5.80 -3.09
CA GLY A 78 -2.75 6.06 -2.66
C GLY A 78 -3.51 6.95 -3.66
N VAL A 79 -2.87 7.99 -4.18
CA VAL A 79 -3.44 8.82 -5.26
C VAL A 79 -3.63 8.00 -6.54
N GLY A 80 -2.67 7.13 -6.85
CA GLY A 80 -2.73 6.18 -7.97
C GLY A 80 -3.92 5.23 -7.88
N GLY A 81 -4.16 4.59 -6.74
CA GLY A 81 -5.26 3.66 -6.55
C GLY A 81 -6.64 4.29 -6.65
N ILE A 82 -6.82 5.53 -6.16
CA ILE A 82 -8.06 6.29 -6.37
C ILE A 82 -8.22 6.68 -7.86
N SER A 83 -7.13 7.07 -8.51
CA SER A 83 -7.11 7.43 -9.94
C SER A 83 -7.43 6.22 -10.83
N PHE A 84 -6.92 5.05 -10.47
CA PHE A 84 -7.21 3.76 -11.10
C PHE A 84 -8.71 3.46 -11.05
N VAL A 85 -9.34 3.59 -9.89
CA VAL A 85 -10.79 3.32 -9.73
C VAL A 85 -11.67 4.32 -10.50
N LYS A 86 -11.15 5.53 -10.76
CA LYS A 86 -11.84 6.57 -11.53
C LYS A 86 -11.54 6.52 -13.03
N ASP A 87 -10.71 5.59 -13.49
CA ASP A 87 -10.21 5.48 -14.87
C ASP A 87 -9.62 6.81 -15.39
N ARG A 88 -9.03 7.63 -14.49
CA ARG A 88 -8.53 8.98 -14.80
C ARG A 88 -7.32 9.32 -13.94
N GLY A 89 -6.25 9.77 -14.58
CA GLY A 89 -5.11 10.42 -13.92
C GLY A 89 -3.75 9.84 -14.32
N PRO A 90 -2.66 10.57 -14.05
CA PRO A 90 -1.32 10.20 -14.51
C PRO A 90 -0.68 9.05 -13.70
N PHE A 91 -1.23 8.72 -12.53
CA PHE A 91 -0.62 7.78 -11.57
C PHE A 91 -1.21 6.37 -11.61
N ILE A 92 -1.98 6.01 -12.64
CA ILE A 92 -2.60 4.67 -12.75
C ILE A 92 -1.52 3.58 -12.74
N SER A 93 -0.41 3.79 -13.44
CA SER A 93 0.74 2.87 -13.50
C SER A 93 1.48 2.70 -12.17
N PHE A 94 1.34 3.66 -11.24
CA PHE A 94 1.91 3.53 -9.89
C PHE A 94 1.10 2.54 -9.03
N THR A 95 -0.17 2.31 -9.35
CA THR A 95 -1.04 1.40 -8.60
C THR A 95 -0.52 -0.04 -8.61
N SER A 96 -0.16 -0.55 -9.79
CA SER A 96 0.36 -1.92 -9.95
C SER A 96 1.77 -2.05 -9.40
N LEU A 97 2.64 -1.06 -9.65
CA LEU A 97 4.00 -1.03 -9.10
C LEU A 97 3.99 -1.01 -7.57
N ALA A 98 3.14 -0.18 -6.98
CA ALA A 98 2.94 -0.10 -5.54
C ALA A 98 2.42 -1.42 -4.98
N ALA A 99 1.37 -1.97 -5.56
CA ALA A 99 0.78 -3.24 -5.14
C ALA A 99 1.83 -4.37 -5.11
N ILE A 100 2.63 -4.52 -6.17
CA ILE A 100 3.67 -5.57 -6.26
C ILE A 100 4.81 -5.30 -5.26
N SER A 101 5.32 -4.07 -5.20
CA SER A 101 6.40 -3.71 -4.29
C SER A 101 6.01 -3.87 -2.81
N SER A 102 4.79 -3.48 -2.45
CA SER A 102 4.22 -3.62 -1.12
C SER A 102 4.05 -5.09 -0.69
N ALA A 103 3.67 -5.98 -1.61
CA ALA A 103 3.61 -7.41 -1.33
C ALA A 103 5.02 -8.00 -1.07
N ILE A 104 6.01 -7.63 -1.89
CA ILE A 104 7.40 -8.09 -1.72
C ILE A 104 7.98 -7.63 -0.38
N VAL A 105 7.83 -6.34 -0.06
CA VAL A 105 8.33 -5.75 1.20
C VAL A 105 7.65 -6.40 2.40
N PHE A 106 6.32 -6.62 2.35
CA PHE A 106 5.61 -7.30 3.43
C PHE A 106 6.13 -8.71 3.67
N VAL A 107 6.35 -9.51 2.62
CA VAL A 107 6.89 -10.87 2.76
C VAL A 107 8.28 -10.85 3.39
N ILE A 108 9.16 -9.94 2.98
CA ILE A 108 10.50 -9.80 3.56
C ILE A 108 10.41 -9.44 5.05
N VAL A 109 9.59 -8.45 5.42
CA VAL A 109 9.39 -8.04 6.82
C VAL A 109 8.83 -9.19 7.64
N LEU A 110 7.81 -9.90 7.14
CA LEU A 110 7.22 -11.04 7.81
C LEU A 110 8.26 -12.15 8.09
N LEU A 111 9.14 -12.43 7.12
CA LEU A 111 10.22 -13.41 7.30
C LEU A 111 11.23 -12.98 8.37
N PHE A 112 11.59 -11.69 8.43
CA PHE A 112 12.46 -11.16 9.47
C PHE A 112 11.81 -11.20 10.85
N GLU A 113 10.53 -10.85 10.97
CA GLU A 113 9.78 -10.90 12.23
C GLU A 113 9.61 -12.33 12.72
N ILE A 114 9.27 -13.29 11.85
CA ILE A 114 9.20 -14.72 12.19
C ILE A 114 10.58 -15.22 12.65
N ARG A 115 11.65 -14.88 11.93
CA ARG A 115 13.02 -15.23 12.34
C ARG A 115 13.36 -14.64 13.70
N SER A 116 13.02 -13.38 13.94
CA SER A 116 13.24 -12.70 15.21
C SER A 116 12.56 -13.45 16.35
N LEU A 117 11.27 -13.76 16.17
CA LEU A 117 10.44 -14.47 17.15
C LEU A 117 10.95 -15.89 17.44
N LEU A 118 11.47 -16.59 16.43
CA LEU A 118 12.07 -17.92 16.60
C LEU A 118 13.43 -17.90 17.33
N LEU A 119 14.21 -16.82 17.19
CA LEU A 119 15.56 -16.71 17.76
C LEU A 119 15.58 -16.08 19.14
N SER A 120 14.72 -15.10 19.41
CA SER A 120 14.74 -14.37 20.68
C SER A 120 14.00 -15.09 21.79
N GLY A 121 13.01 -15.95 21.49
CA GLY A 121 12.15 -16.61 22.49
C GLY A 121 11.25 -15.66 23.29
N ASP A 122 11.66 -14.40 23.44
CA ASP A 122 10.86 -13.27 23.86
C ASP A 122 10.04 -12.75 22.69
N ILE A 123 8.78 -12.42 22.99
CA ILE A 123 7.95 -11.56 22.15
C ILE A 123 8.64 -10.19 22.19
N ILE A 124 9.65 -9.98 21.34
CA ILE A 124 10.12 -8.65 20.97
C ILE A 124 8.85 -7.87 20.66
N PRO A 125 8.65 -6.64 21.20
CA PRO A 125 7.45 -5.87 20.93
C PRO A 125 7.34 -5.70 19.43
N ILE A 126 6.53 -6.58 18.84
CA ILE A 126 6.18 -6.56 17.43
C ILE A 126 5.69 -5.16 17.21
N ASN A 127 6.37 -4.41 16.35
CA ASN A 127 5.95 -3.04 16.09
C ASN A 127 4.63 -3.13 15.33
N ILE A 128 3.53 -3.00 16.09
CA ILE A 128 2.15 -3.16 15.62
C ILE A 128 1.90 -2.25 14.42
N ALA A 129 2.59 -1.11 14.33
CA ALA A 129 2.51 -0.20 13.19
C ALA A 129 3.01 -0.85 11.90
N TYR A 130 4.11 -1.62 11.92
CA TYR A 130 4.64 -2.31 10.73
C TYR A 130 3.75 -3.47 10.29
N ILE A 131 3.17 -4.22 11.24
CA ILE A 131 2.18 -5.25 10.90
C ILE A 131 0.92 -4.62 10.31
N ALA A 132 0.40 -3.55 10.92
CA ALA A 132 -0.76 -2.85 10.41
C ALA A 132 -0.51 -2.30 9.00
N GLN A 133 0.64 -1.68 8.76
CA GLN A 133 1.07 -1.23 7.45
C GLN A 133 1.17 -2.39 6.45
N GLY A 134 1.70 -3.54 6.88
CA GLY A 134 1.76 -4.77 6.10
C GLY A 134 0.39 -5.32 5.69
N VAL A 135 -0.57 -5.34 6.61
CA VAL A 135 -1.95 -5.73 6.33
C VAL A 135 -2.58 -4.77 5.32
N VAL A 136 -2.34 -3.47 5.44
CA VAL A 136 -2.81 -2.47 4.46
C VAL A 136 -2.18 -2.69 3.09
N CYS A 137 -0.88 -2.95 3.02
CA CYS A 137 -0.17 -3.32 1.79
C CYS A 137 -0.82 -4.52 1.09
N MET A 138 -1.11 -5.58 1.84
CA MET A 138 -1.72 -6.79 1.31
C MET A 138 -3.17 -6.58 0.88
N ALA A 139 -3.95 -5.81 1.64
CA ALA A 139 -5.30 -5.44 1.28
C ALA A 139 -5.34 -4.56 0.02
N TYR A 140 -4.37 -3.66 -0.14
CA TYR A 140 -4.20 -2.85 -1.35
C TYR A 140 -3.88 -3.72 -2.57
N PHE A 141 -2.94 -4.66 -2.43
CA PHE A 141 -2.62 -5.64 -3.48
C PHE A 141 -3.84 -6.49 -3.86
N ALA A 142 -4.57 -7.01 -2.87
CA ALA A 142 -5.79 -7.78 -3.12
C ALA A 142 -6.88 -6.94 -3.81
N GLY A 143 -7.07 -5.69 -3.38
CA GLY A 143 -7.99 -4.75 -4.02
C GLY A 143 -7.64 -4.49 -5.49
N TRP A 144 -6.34 -4.28 -5.78
CA TRP A 144 -5.85 -4.13 -7.15
C TRP A 144 -6.03 -5.41 -7.98
N MET A 145 -5.63 -6.58 -7.47
CA MET A 145 -5.78 -7.86 -8.18
C MET A 145 -7.24 -8.17 -8.55
N LEU A 146 -8.18 -7.87 -7.66
CA LEU A 146 -9.61 -8.05 -7.91
C LEU A 146 -10.17 -7.04 -8.90
N ALA A 147 -9.56 -5.86 -8.99
CA ALA A 147 -10.01 -4.75 -9.83
C ALA A 147 -9.23 -4.61 -11.15
N ASN A 148 -8.12 -5.31 -11.38
CA ASN A 148 -7.26 -5.04 -12.54
C ASN A 148 -7.94 -5.38 -13.88
N ASN A 149 -8.74 -6.46 -13.91
CA ASN A 149 -9.54 -6.90 -15.05
C ASN A 149 -10.70 -5.95 -15.41
N TRP A 150 -10.79 -4.79 -14.75
CA TRP A 150 -11.75 -3.72 -15.06
C TRP A 150 -11.28 -2.84 -16.23
N LEU A 151 -9.97 -2.67 -16.39
CA LEU A 151 -9.36 -1.82 -17.40
C LEU A 151 -8.97 -2.58 -18.69
N ASP A 152 -8.96 -3.92 -18.63
CA ASP A 152 -8.77 -4.81 -19.79
C ASP A 152 -10.12 -5.10 -20.49
#